data_AF-A0A7C1JN37-F1
#
_entry.id   AF-A0A7C1JN37-F1
#
_cell.length_a   1.000
_cell.length_b   1.000
_cell.length_c   1.000
_cell.angle_alpha   90.00
_cell.angle_beta   90.00
_cell.angle_gamma   90.00
#
_symmetry.space_group_name_H-M   'P 1'
#
loop_
_entity.id
_entity.type
_entity.pdbx_description
1 polymer ?
#
loop_
_entity_poly.entity_id
_entity_poly.type
_entity_poly.pdbx_seq_one_letter_code
_entity_poly.pdbx_strand_id
1 'polypeptide(L)' 'MAGHSKWAQIKRKKAKVDAARGKIFTRLSREIIVAVRLGGPDPEANPRLKAAI' A
#
# COMPACT_ATOMS: atom_id res chain seq x y z
N MET A 1 16.29 6.29 31.04
CA MET A 1 17.33 5.86 30.07
C MET A 1 16.73 4.78 29.15
N ALA A 2 16.35 5.12 27.92
CA ALA A 2 15.85 4.17 26.90
C ALA A 2 16.99 3.59 26.04
N GLY A 3 18.18 3.39 26.63
CA GLY A 3 19.42 3.09 25.89
C GLY A 3 19.49 1.66 25.33
N HIS A 4 18.93 0.68 26.03
CA HIS A 4 19.09 -0.75 25.69
C HIS A 4 17.93 -1.33 24.87
N SER A 5 16.82 -0.59 24.72
CA SER A 5 15.58 -1.09 24.10
C SER A 5 15.06 -0.21 22.96
N LYS A 6 15.79 0.85 22.59
CA LYS A 6 15.45 1.76 21.49
C LYS A 6 15.19 1.00 20.19
N TRP A 7 16.06 0.07 19.84
CA TRP A 7 15.89 -0.76 18.64
C TRP A 7 14.64 -1.65 18.71
N ALA A 8 14.40 -2.28 19.86
CA ALA A 8 13.22 -3.14 20.05
C ALA A 8 11.90 -2.35 19.91
N GLN A 9 11.84 -1.12 20.43
CA GLN A 9 10.69 -0.23 20.23
C GLN A 9 10.51 0.18 18.77
N ILE A 10 11.60 0.57 18.09
CA ILE A 10 11.56 0.93 16.66
C ILE A 10 11.08 -0.26 15.82
N LYS A 11 11.63 -1.46 16.07
CA LYS A 11 11.24 -2.69 15.36
C LYS A 11 9.75 -2.98 15.52
N ARG A 12 9.21 -2.93 16.74
CA ARG A 12 7.77 -3.18 16.99
C ARG A 12 6.88 -2.13 16.33
N LYS A 13 7.23 -0.85 16.43
CA LYS A 13 6.48 0.24 15.80
C LYS A 13 6.47 0.08 14.28
N LYS A 14 7.63 -0.18 13.69
CA LYS A 14 7.79 -0.41 12.25
C LYS A 14 6.98 -1.63 11.78
N ALA A 15 7.07 -2.77 12.48
CA ALA A 15 6.33 -3.97 12.11
C ALA A 15 4.80 -3.74 12.07
N LYS A 16 4.24 -2.99 13.02
CA LYS A 16 2.81 -2.64 13.02
C LYS A 16 2.44 -1.77 11.81
N VAL A 17 3.27 -0.77 11.50
CA VAL A 17 3.06 0.12 10.34
C VAL A 17 3.19 -0.67 9.04
N ASP A 18 4.20 -1.50 8.90
CA ASP A 18 4.45 -2.32 7.71
C ASP A 18 3.31 -3.32 7.48
N ALA A 19 2.79 -3.94 8.53
CA ALA A 19 1.64 -4.84 8.43
C ALA A 19 0.36 -4.11 7.96
N ALA A 20 0.11 -2.90 8.45
CA ALA A 20 -1.02 -2.08 8.00
C ALA A 20 -0.83 -1.64 6.55
N ARG A 21 0.37 -1.17 6.20
CA ARG A 21 0.75 -0.76 4.85
C ARG A 21 0.65 -1.91 3.85
N GLY A 22 1.08 -3.12 4.21
CA GLY A 22 0.98 -4.31 3.36
C GLY A 22 -0.46 -4.62 2.95
N LYS A 23 -1.41 -4.54 3.90
CA LYS A 23 -2.84 -4.72 3.60
C LYS A 23 -3.37 -3.70 2.60
N ILE A 24 -2.96 -2.44 2.72
CA ILE A 24 -3.35 -1.36 1.82
C ILE A 24 -2.78 -1.61 0.43
N PHE A 25 -1.49 -1.95 0.32
CA PHE A 25 -0.86 -2.27 -0.97
C PHE A 25 -1.56 -3.42 -1.69
N THR A 26 -1.88 -4.50 -1.00
CA THR A 26 -2.61 -5.62 -1.62
C THR A 26 -3.96 -5.19 -2.21
N ARG A 27 -4.67 -4.28 -1.55
CA ARG A 27 -5.94 -3.74 -2.05
C ARG A 27 -5.73 -2.86 -3.27
N LEU A 28 -4.78 -1.92 -3.20
CA LEU A 28 -4.45 -1.03 -4.33
C LEU A 28 -4.01 -1.81 -5.56
N SER A 29 -3.12 -2.81 -5.40
CA SER A 29 -2.69 -3.64 -6.52
C SER A 29 -3.85 -4.39 -7.18
N ARG A 30 -4.80 -4.93 -6.38
CA ARG A 30 -6.00 -5.57 -6.94
C ARG A 30 -6.89 -4.57 -7.68
N GLU A 31 -7.06 -3.37 -7.14
CA GLU A 31 -7.89 -2.34 -7.76
C GLU A 31 -7.30 -1.88 -9.10
N ILE A 32 -5.99 -1.67 -9.19
CA ILE A 32 -5.30 -1.35 -10.44
C ILE A 32 -5.51 -2.47 -11.47
N ILE A 33 -5.32 -3.74 -11.08
CA ILE A 33 -5.51 -4.89 -11.99
C ILE A 33 -6.95 -4.93 -12.50
N VAL A 34 -7.93 -4.74 -11.63
CA VAL A 34 -9.36 -4.74 -12.00
C VAL A 34 -9.69 -3.54 -12.90
N ALA A 35 -9.20 -2.35 -12.57
CA ALA A 35 -9.40 -1.15 -13.38
C ALA A 35 -8.86 -1.33 -14.80
N VAL A 36 -7.64 -1.87 -14.95
CA VAL A 36 -7.04 -2.16 -16.26
C VAL A 36 -7.85 -3.20 -17.04
N ARG A 37 -8.34 -4.26 -16.37
CA ARG A 37 -9.16 -5.30 -17.03
C ARG A 37 -10.50 -4.76 -17.55
N LEU A 38 -11.07 -3.77 -16.88
CA LEU A 38 -12.40 -3.23 -17.22
C LEU A 38 -12.33 -2.08 -18.24
N GLY A 39 -11.34 -1.19 -18.14
CA GLY A 39 -11.28 0.04 -18.92
C GLY A 39 -10.01 0.20 -19.76
N GLY A 40 -9.16 -0.83 -19.84
CA GLY A 40 -7.88 -0.78 -20.55
C GLY A 40 -6.77 -0.11 -19.75
N PRO A 41 -5.52 -0.15 -20.28
CA PRO A 41 -4.32 0.28 -19.58
C PRO A 41 -4.05 1.79 -19.61
N ASP A 42 -4.84 2.56 -20.37
CA ASP A 42 -4.66 4.01 -20.51
C ASP A 42 -5.36 4.76 -19.35
N PRO A 43 -4.63 5.42 -18.45
CA PRO A 43 -5.21 6.14 -17.32
C PRO A 43 -6.02 7.38 -17.74
N GLU A 44 -5.73 7.98 -18.90
CA GLU A 44 -6.49 9.16 -19.36
C GLU A 44 -7.85 8.76 -19.93
N ALA A 45 -7.96 7.57 -20.50
CA ALA A 45 -9.21 7.00 -20.97
C ALA A 45 -9.98 6.22 -19.87
N ASN A 46 -9.33 5.92 -18.74
CA ASN A 46 -9.90 5.13 -17.65
C ASN A 46 -9.87 5.88 -16.31
N PRO A 47 -10.92 6.65 -15.97
CA PRO A 47 -10.99 7.41 -14.72
C PRO A 47 -10.82 6.56 -13.45
N ARG A 48 -11.19 5.28 -13.50
CA ARG A 48 -11.02 4.34 -12.38
C ARG A 48 -9.56 3.97 -12.18
N LEU A 49 -8.81 3.78 -13.26
CA LEU A 49 -7.37 3.57 -13.21
C LEU A 49 -6.65 4.84 -12.74
N LYS A 50 -7.08 6.03 -13.20
CA LYS A 50 -6.55 7.32 -12.75
C LYS A 50 -6.71 7.57 -11.26
N ALA A 51 -7.81 7.10 -10.66
CA ALA A 51 -8.03 7.21 -9.22
C ALA A 51 -7.25 6.16 -8.39
N ALA A 52 -6.78 5.08 -9.02
CA ALA A 52 -6.09 3.98 -8.36
C ALA A 52 -4.55 4.08 -8.39
N ILE A 53 -4.01 4.97 -9.22
CA ILE A 53 -2.57 5.30 -9.34
C ILE A 53 -2.29 6.59 -8.58
#